data_AF-A0A212C865-F1
#
_entry.id   AF-A0A212C865-F1
#
_cell.length_a   1.000
_cell.length_b   1.000
_cell.length_c   1.000
_cell.angle_alpha   90.00
_cell.angle_beta   90.00
_cell.angle_gamma   90.00
#
_symmetry.space_group_name_H-M   'P 1'
#
loop_
_entity.id
_entity.type
_entity.pdbx_description
1 polymer ?
#
loop_
_entity_poly.entity_id
_entity_poly.type
_entity_poly.pdbx_seq_one_letter_code
_entity_poly.pdbx_strand_id
1 'polypeptide(L)'
;MYRAADEIEKEKELLIHERGSSEPRLSVAPEMDIMDYCKKEWRGNTQKAMCMKKGYEEVSQKFTSIRRVRGDNYCALRATLFQAMSQPTTLPSWLQDPELTLLPEKLISKYSWIKQWKLGLKFEGKSKDLVDKIKESLALLRKKWASLAELRTAEARQMACDELFTNEEEEYSLYEAVKFLMLNRAIELYDDKEKGKEVPFFSVLLFARDTSSDPGQLLRNHLNQVGHTGGLE
;
A
#
# COMPACT_ATOMS: atom_id res chain seq x y z
N MET A 1 18.67 14.49 -24.11
CA MET A 1 17.66 15.54 -24.32
C MET A 1 16.64 15.45 -23.21
N TYR A 2 16.59 16.47 -22.36
CA TYR A 2 15.52 16.66 -21.37
C TYR A 2 14.19 16.94 -22.12
N ARG A 3 13.05 16.58 -21.51
CA ARG A 3 11.72 16.94 -22.06
C ARG A 3 11.68 18.46 -22.29
N ALA A 4 11.12 18.90 -23.43
CA ALA A 4 10.92 20.31 -23.69
C ALA A 4 9.96 20.89 -22.63
N ALA A 5 10.20 22.13 -22.18
CA ALA A 5 9.37 22.77 -21.15
C ALA A 5 7.88 22.73 -21.51
N ASP A 6 7.56 22.90 -22.79
CA ASP A 6 6.22 22.91 -23.35
C ASP A 6 5.50 21.55 -23.25
N GLU A 7 6.25 20.43 -23.26
CA GLU A 7 5.68 19.09 -23.05
C GLU A 7 5.33 18.87 -21.57
N ILE A 8 6.14 19.41 -20.66
CA ILE A 8 5.91 19.36 -19.21
C ILE A 8 4.70 20.23 -18.85
N GLU A 9 4.56 21.38 -19.50
CA GLU A 9 3.45 22.31 -19.27
C GLU A 9 2.12 21.74 -19.79
N LYS A 10 2.11 21.14 -20.99
CA LYS A 10 0.93 20.40 -21.49
C LYS A 10 0.53 19.22 -20.61
N GLU A 11 1.49 18.49 -20.04
CA GLU A 11 1.19 17.39 -19.11
C GLU A 11 0.61 17.91 -17.79
N LYS A 12 1.09 19.06 -17.28
CA LYS A 12 0.48 19.75 -16.13
C LYS A 12 -0.93 20.23 -16.44
N GLU A 13 -1.19 20.78 -17.62
CA GLU A 13 -2.52 21.22 -18.05
C GLU A 13 -3.49 20.04 -18.18
N LEU A 14 -3.05 18.90 -18.72
CA LEU A 14 -3.85 17.66 -18.78
C LEU A 14 -4.18 17.12 -17.38
N LEU A 15 -3.22 17.14 -16.46
CA LEU A 15 -3.43 16.77 -15.05
C LEU A 15 -4.39 17.74 -14.32
N ILE A 16 -4.44 19.01 -14.73
CA ILE A 16 -5.39 20.01 -14.24
C ILE A 16 -6.78 19.81 -14.87
N HIS A 17 -6.86 19.38 -16.13
CA HIS A 17 -8.12 19.15 -16.82
C HIS A 17 -8.81 17.85 -16.35
N GLU A 18 -8.06 16.79 -16.04
CA GLU A 18 -8.54 15.60 -15.31
C GLU A 18 -9.09 15.96 -13.91
N ARG A 19 -8.68 17.09 -13.35
CA ARG A 19 -9.12 17.57 -12.03
C ARG A 19 -10.59 18.04 -12.03
N GLY A 20 -11.19 18.29 -13.19
CA GLY A 20 -12.58 18.73 -13.38
C GLY A 20 -13.56 17.66 -13.88
N SER A 21 -13.12 16.41 -14.07
CA SER A 21 -13.99 15.29 -14.41
C SER A 21 -14.69 14.75 -13.14
N SER A 22 -15.99 14.48 -13.24
CA SER A 22 -16.83 13.87 -12.19
C SER A 22 -16.59 12.36 -12.02
N GLU A 23 -15.59 11.79 -12.70
CA GLU A 23 -15.22 10.39 -12.55
C GLU A 23 -14.45 10.14 -11.25
N PRO A 24 -14.67 8.99 -10.57
CA PRO A 24 -13.87 8.60 -9.42
C PRO A 24 -12.39 8.61 -9.80
N ARG A 25 -11.55 9.33 -9.04
CA ARG A 25 -10.11 9.36 -9.28
C ARG A 25 -9.48 8.05 -8.83
N LEU A 26 -9.53 7.05 -9.71
CA LEU A 26 -8.89 5.75 -9.52
C LEU A 26 -7.44 5.97 -9.07
N SER A 27 -7.09 5.40 -7.92
CA SER A 27 -5.72 5.44 -7.39
C SER A 27 -4.83 4.37 -8.04
N VAL A 28 -5.45 3.44 -8.76
CA VAL A 28 -4.81 2.48 -9.68
C VAL A 28 -5.46 2.64 -11.06
N ALA A 29 -4.72 3.23 -12.00
CA ALA A 29 -5.23 3.57 -13.33
C ALA A 29 -5.68 2.33 -14.11
N PRO A 30 -6.57 2.46 -15.10
CA PRO A 30 -6.93 1.39 -16.02
C PRO A 30 -5.71 0.73 -16.67
N GLU A 31 -5.88 -0.51 -17.11
CA GLU A 31 -4.84 -1.25 -17.81
C GLU A 31 -4.47 -0.63 -19.16
N MET A 32 -3.19 -0.75 -19.51
CA MET A 32 -2.67 -0.42 -20.83
C MET A 32 -1.59 -1.40 -21.22
N ASP A 33 -1.35 -1.56 -22.52
CA ASP A 33 -0.28 -2.40 -23.03
C ASP A 33 1.08 -1.97 -22.44
N ILE A 34 1.84 -2.95 -21.96
CA ILE A 34 3.08 -2.71 -21.24
C ILE A 34 4.17 -2.09 -22.13
N MET A 35 4.18 -2.44 -23.42
CA MET A 35 5.17 -1.94 -24.39
C MET A 35 4.79 -0.55 -24.89
N ASP A 36 3.51 -0.26 -25.04
CA ASP A 36 3.01 1.09 -25.30
C ASP A 36 3.35 2.05 -24.14
N TYR A 37 3.14 1.61 -22.90
CA TYR A 37 3.58 2.36 -21.72
C TYR A 37 5.09 2.62 -21.73
N CYS A 38 5.90 1.57 -21.98
CA CYS A 38 7.34 1.69 -22.05
C CYS A 38 7.80 2.69 -23.13
N LYS A 39 7.20 2.62 -24.33
CA LYS A 39 7.50 3.52 -25.45
C LYS A 39 7.16 4.97 -25.12
N LYS A 40 6.06 5.21 -24.39
CA LYS A 40 5.62 6.54 -23.98
C LYS A 40 6.56 7.15 -22.94
N GLU A 41 6.91 6.41 -21.88
CA GLU A 41 7.69 6.92 -20.74
C GLU A 41 9.20 6.96 -21.00
N TRP A 42 9.76 5.90 -21.60
CA TRP A 42 11.20 5.73 -21.75
C TRP A 42 11.66 6.09 -23.16
N ARG A 43 11.70 7.40 -23.45
CA ARG A 43 12.13 7.93 -24.75
C ARG A 43 13.64 8.11 -24.85
N GLY A 44 14.15 8.11 -26.09
CA GLY A 44 15.56 8.35 -26.40
C GLY A 44 16.50 7.18 -26.06
N ASN A 45 17.80 7.46 -26.06
CA ASN A 45 18.88 6.46 -25.99
C ASN A 45 19.82 6.68 -24.79
N THR A 46 19.33 7.27 -23.70
CA THR A 46 20.13 7.35 -22.46
C THR A 46 20.32 5.95 -21.89
N GLN A 47 21.42 5.72 -21.15
CA GLN A 47 21.67 4.42 -20.52
C GLN A 47 20.50 3.99 -19.61
N LYS A 48 19.89 4.93 -18.88
CA LYS A 48 18.70 4.67 -18.06
C LYS A 48 17.50 4.25 -18.91
N ALA A 49 17.21 4.96 -20.01
CA ALA A 49 16.10 4.60 -20.89
C ALA A 49 16.32 3.23 -21.55
N MET A 50 17.54 2.93 -22.02
CA MET A 50 17.86 1.62 -22.58
C MET A 50 17.73 0.50 -21.55
N CYS A 51 18.18 0.72 -20.31
CA CYS A 51 18.03 -0.23 -19.21
C CYS A 51 16.55 -0.51 -18.91
N MET A 52 15.74 0.54 -18.79
CA MET A 52 14.31 0.41 -18.50
C MET A 52 13.55 -0.30 -19.63
N LYS A 53 13.86 0.01 -20.90
CA LYS A 53 13.27 -0.70 -22.05
C LYS A 53 13.51 -2.20 -21.97
N LYS A 54 14.77 -2.63 -21.71
CA LYS A 54 15.09 -4.05 -21.49
C LYS A 54 14.33 -4.64 -20.31
N GLY A 55 14.17 -3.89 -19.22
CA GLY A 55 13.35 -4.31 -18.09
C GLY A 55 11.89 -4.57 -18.47
N TYR A 56 11.26 -3.67 -19.23
CA TYR A 56 9.89 -3.87 -19.71
C TYR A 56 9.77 -5.00 -20.74
N GLU A 57 10.77 -5.19 -21.61
CA GLU A 57 10.85 -6.33 -22.54
C GLU A 57 10.88 -7.67 -21.79
N GLU A 58 11.61 -7.77 -20.67
CA GLU A 58 11.61 -8.98 -19.84
C GLU A 58 10.26 -9.20 -19.14
N VAL A 59 9.64 -8.14 -18.59
CA VAL A 59 8.31 -8.25 -17.96
C VAL A 59 7.24 -8.63 -18.99
N SER A 60 7.33 -8.13 -20.23
CA SER A 60 6.36 -8.38 -21.29
C SER A 60 6.32 -9.84 -21.73
N GLN A 61 7.35 -10.64 -21.40
CA GLN A 61 7.33 -12.09 -21.65
C GLN A 61 6.28 -12.82 -20.81
N LYS A 62 5.83 -12.24 -19.68
CA LYS A 62 4.87 -12.85 -18.75
C LYS A 62 3.58 -12.07 -18.60
N PHE A 63 3.59 -10.77 -18.84
CA PHE A 63 2.44 -9.89 -18.65
C PHE A 63 2.25 -8.99 -19.86
N THR A 64 1.04 -8.92 -20.40
CA THR A 64 0.73 -8.07 -21.57
C THR A 64 0.46 -6.62 -21.19
N SER A 65 -0.01 -6.39 -19.96
CA SER A 65 -0.57 -5.11 -19.54
C SER A 65 0.02 -4.63 -18.23
N ILE A 66 -0.06 -3.32 -18.00
CA ILE A 66 0.33 -2.66 -16.74
C ILE A 66 -0.77 -1.71 -16.28
N ARG A 67 -0.96 -1.64 -14.96
CA ARG A 67 -1.78 -0.60 -14.30
C ARG A 67 -0.87 0.35 -13.54
N ARG A 68 -0.97 1.65 -13.81
CA ARG A 68 -0.16 2.66 -13.12
C ARG A 68 -0.74 2.92 -11.74
N VAL A 69 0.08 2.72 -10.71
CA VAL A 69 -0.30 2.99 -9.32
C VAL A 69 0.05 4.43 -8.99
N ARG A 70 -0.83 5.13 -8.27
CA ARG A 70 -0.56 6.49 -7.78
C ARG A 70 0.75 6.54 -6.98
N GLY A 71 1.66 7.39 -7.42
CA GLY A 71 2.97 7.62 -6.81
C GLY A 71 2.94 8.54 -5.59
N ASP A 72 2.06 8.26 -4.62
CA ASP A 72 2.09 8.91 -3.30
C ASP A 72 2.83 8.05 -2.27
N ASN A 73 2.84 8.50 -1.02
CA ASN A 73 3.50 7.82 0.11
C ASN A 73 2.84 6.50 0.53
N TYR A 74 1.80 6.05 -0.17
CA TYR A 74 1.18 4.72 -0.04
C TYR A 74 1.43 3.82 -1.25
N CYS A 75 2.25 4.21 -2.24
CA CYS A 75 2.39 3.50 -3.51
C CYS A 75 2.65 1.98 -3.37
N ALA A 76 3.55 1.58 -2.47
CA ALA A 76 3.89 0.18 -2.23
C ALA A 76 2.73 -0.60 -1.58
N LEU A 77 2.06 0.00 -0.58
CA LEU A 77 0.88 -0.60 0.06
C LEU A 77 -0.28 -0.72 -0.92
N ARG A 78 -0.51 0.32 -1.74
CA ARG A 78 -1.56 0.34 -2.76
C ARG A 78 -1.33 -0.74 -3.82
N ALA A 79 -0.14 -0.80 -4.40
CA ALA A 79 0.20 -1.80 -5.41
C ALA A 79 0.01 -3.23 -4.88
N THR A 80 0.55 -3.49 -3.68
CA THR A 80 0.48 -4.81 -3.05
C THR A 80 -0.95 -5.20 -2.73
N LEU A 81 -1.70 -4.31 -2.08
CA LEU A 81 -3.04 -4.61 -1.63
C LEU A 81 -4.01 -4.74 -2.80
N PHE A 82 -3.90 -3.89 -3.82
CA PHE A 82 -4.71 -3.98 -5.03
C PHE A 82 -4.52 -5.33 -5.73
N GLN A 83 -3.27 -5.77 -5.90
CA GLN A 83 -3.00 -7.07 -6.51
C GLN A 83 -3.48 -8.23 -5.63
N ALA A 84 -3.27 -8.17 -4.33
CA ALA A 84 -3.69 -9.22 -3.41
C ALA A 84 -5.23 -9.34 -3.30
N MET A 85 -5.95 -8.22 -3.42
CA MET A 85 -7.41 -8.16 -3.30
C MET A 85 -8.16 -8.38 -4.63
N SER A 86 -7.53 -8.18 -5.78
CA SER A 86 -8.16 -8.46 -7.10
C SER A 86 -8.09 -9.93 -7.53
N GLN A 87 -7.16 -10.69 -6.95
CA GLN A 87 -6.92 -12.10 -7.27
C GLN A 87 -7.53 -13.16 -6.31
N PRO A 88 -8.13 -12.85 -5.14
CA PRO A 88 -8.46 -13.87 -4.16
C PRO A 88 -9.63 -14.73 -4.62
N THR A 89 -9.49 -16.03 -4.39
CA THR A 89 -10.59 -17.01 -4.52
C THR A 89 -11.16 -17.40 -3.16
N THR A 90 -10.47 -17.08 -2.07
CA THR A 90 -10.86 -17.40 -0.69
C THR A 90 -10.39 -16.31 0.27
N LEU A 91 -11.08 -16.13 1.39
CA LEU A 91 -10.59 -15.31 2.49
C LEU A 91 -9.38 -16.01 3.16
N PRO A 92 -8.21 -15.36 3.31
CA PRO A 92 -7.08 -15.94 4.01
C PRO A 92 -7.39 -16.32 5.46
N SER A 93 -6.79 -17.41 5.96
CA SER A 93 -7.05 -17.91 7.33
C SER A 93 -6.78 -16.86 8.42
N TRP A 94 -5.72 -16.07 8.28
CA TRP A 94 -5.40 -14.98 9.22
C TRP A 94 -6.44 -13.85 9.23
N LEU A 95 -7.19 -13.66 8.13
CA LEU A 95 -8.33 -12.72 8.07
C LEU A 95 -9.62 -13.35 8.61
N GLN A 96 -9.74 -14.67 8.60
CA GLN A 96 -10.86 -15.39 9.21
C GLN A 96 -10.78 -15.40 10.73
N ASP A 97 -9.57 -15.31 11.30
CA ASP A 97 -9.32 -15.38 12.73
C ASP A 97 -10.11 -14.28 13.49
N PRO A 98 -11.06 -14.65 14.38
CA PRO A 98 -11.79 -13.69 15.21
C PRO A 98 -10.87 -12.84 16.10
N GLU A 99 -9.72 -13.39 16.50
CA GLU A 99 -8.72 -12.71 17.34
C GLU A 99 -8.14 -11.47 16.67
N LEU A 100 -8.19 -11.38 15.34
CA LEU A 100 -7.74 -10.22 14.58
C LEU A 100 -8.42 -8.93 15.05
N THR A 101 -9.71 -8.99 15.37
CA THR A 101 -10.47 -7.82 15.85
C THR A 101 -10.19 -7.45 17.31
N LEU A 102 -9.59 -8.36 18.08
CA LEU A 102 -9.17 -8.12 19.46
C LEU A 102 -7.72 -7.62 19.54
N LEU A 103 -6.94 -7.81 18.47
CA LEU A 103 -5.53 -7.44 18.39
C LEU A 103 -5.25 -5.98 18.76
N PRO A 104 -6.03 -4.97 18.30
CA PRO A 104 -5.73 -3.57 18.64
C PRO A 104 -5.78 -3.30 20.14
N GLU A 105 -6.77 -3.86 20.82
CA GLU A 105 -6.94 -3.69 22.27
C GLU A 105 -5.82 -4.40 23.04
N LYS A 106 -5.50 -5.65 22.66
CA LYS A 106 -4.42 -6.43 23.29
C LYS A 106 -3.07 -5.73 23.15
N LEU A 107 -2.72 -5.29 21.94
CA LEU A 107 -1.42 -4.66 21.70
C LEU A 107 -1.30 -3.29 22.33
N ILE A 108 -2.30 -2.42 22.19
CA ILE A 108 -2.24 -1.05 22.73
C ILE A 108 -2.27 -1.05 24.26
N SER A 109 -2.97 -2.02 24.87
CA SER A 109 -2.94 -2.24 26.32
C SER A 109 -1.57 -2.71 26.81
N LYS A 110 -0.95 -3.68 26.12
CA LYS A 110 0.38 -4.22 26.46
C LYS A 110 1.51 -3.22 26.19
N TYR A 111 1.40 -2.44 25.11
CA TYR A 111 2.44 -1.55 24.61
C TYR A 111 1.86 -0.13 24.45
N SER A 112 1.83 0.61 25.56
CA SER A 112 1.23 1.95 25.61
C SER A 112 1.86 2.97 24.65
N TRP A 113 3.12 2.76 24.23
CA TRP A 113 3.81 3.59 23.24
C TRP A 113 3.18 3.54 21.85
N ILE A 114 2.33 2.53 21.54
CA ILE A 114 1.58 2.48 20.28
C ILE A 114 0.61 3.65 20.17
N LYS A 115 0.20 4.29 21.28
CA LYS A 115 -0.62 5.52 21.26
C LYS A 115 0.05 6.70 20.55
N GLN A 116 1.34 6.62 20.24
CA GLN A 116 2.08 7.56 19.39
C GLN A 116 1.77 7.38 17.88
N TRP A 117 0.86 6.48 17.52
CA TRP A 117 0.42 6.25 16.15
C TRP A 117 -0.06 7.53 15.48
N LYS A 118 0.49 7.82 14.31
CA LYS A 118 0.05 8.93 13.45
C LYS A 118 -0.85 8.37 12.35
N LEU A 119 -2.14 8.68 12.46
CA LEU A 119 -3.12 8.32 11.44
C LEU A 119 -2.87 9.09 10.14
N GLY A 120 -3.14 8.44 9.00
CA GLY A 120 -3.08 9.07 7.69
C GLY A 120 -3.89 10.37 7.58
N LEU A 121 -3.46 11.25 6.67
CA LEU A 121 -4.00 12.62 6.49
C LEU A 121 -5.53 12.69 6.33
N LYS A 122 -6.17 11.66 5.77
CA LYS A 122 -7.63 11.58 5.60
C LYS A 122 -8.41 11.41 6.92
N PHE A 123 -7.71 11.15 8.02
CA PHE A 123 -8.28 10.93 9.35
C PHE A 123 -7.91 12.02 10.36
N GLU A 124 -7.16 13.06 9.95
CA GLU A 124 -6.84 14.21 10.80
C GLU A 124 -8.12 14.93 11.26
N GLY A 125 -8.13 15.39 12.52
CA GLY A 125 -9.28 16.08 13.11
C GLY A 125 -10.45 15.19 13.55
N LYS A 126 -10.45 13.89 13.24
CA LYS A 126 -11.50 12.97 13.69
C LYS A 126 -11.25 12.50 15.13
N SER A 127 -12.06 12.96 16.07
CA SER A 127 -12.00 12.58 17.49
C SER A 127 -12.61 11.18 17.71
N LYS A 128 -11.81 10.14 17.50
CA LYS A 128 -12.17 8.77 17.89
C LYS A 128 -10.93 8.08 18.46
N ASP A 129 -11.16 7.21 19.44
CA ASP A 129 -10.11 6.42 20.07
C ASP A 129 -9.32 5.61 19.05
N LEU A 130 -8.00 5.49 19.26
CA LEU A 130 -7.10 4.80 18.33
C LEU A 130 -7.45 3.32 18.21
N VAL A 131 -7.79 2.66 19.32
CA VAL A 131 -8.16 1.24 19.32
C VAL A 131 -9.37 1.04 18.41
N ASP A 132 -10.40 1.86 18.56
CA ASP A 132 -11.62 1.76 17.77
C ASP A 132 -11.36 2.01 16.28
N LYS A 133 -10.55 3.02 15.94
CA LYS A 133 -10.21 3.30 14.54
C LYS A 133 -9.49 2.12 13.89
N ILE A 134 -8.49 1.53 14.55
CA ILE A 134 -7.77 0.37 14.00
C ILE A 134 -8.68 -0.86 13.94
N LYS A 135 -9.57 -1.07 14.92
CA LYS A 135 -10.59 -2.13 14.87
C LYS A 135 -11.49 -1.97 13.64
N GLU A 136 -11.95 -0.76 13.36
CA GLU A 136 -12.77 -0.46 12.18
C GLU A 136 -12.02 -0.69 10.87
N SER A 137 -10.76 -0.28 10.79
CA SER A 137 -9.90 -0.54 9.63
C SER A 137 -9.70 -2.05 9.38
N LEU A 138 -9.42 -2.83 10.43
CA LEU A 138 -9.27 -4.29 10.32
C LEU A 138 -10.59 -4.97 9.93
N ALA A 139 -11.71 -4.53 10.50
CA ALA A 139 -13.03 -5.04 10.15
C ALA A 139 -13.40 -4.72 8.69
N LEU A 140 -13.06 -3.51 8.22
CA LEU A 140 -13.25 -3.10 6.83
C LEU A 140 -12.40 -3.96 5.89
N LEU A 141 -11.12 -4.16 6.20
CA LEU A 141 -10.22 -5.02 5.42
C LEU A 141 -10.80 -6.43 5.27
N ARG A 142 -11.21 -7.05 6.40
CA ARG A 142 -11.83 -8.37 6.39
C ARG A 142 -13.11 -8.40 5.55
N LYS A 143 -14.00 -7.41 5.73
CA LYS A 143 -15.28 -7.32 5.01
C LYS A 143 -15.05 -7.21 3.50
N LYS A 144 -14.21 -6.27 3.05
CA LYS A 144 -13.94 -6.04 1.62
C LYS A 144 -13.28 -7.25 0.98
N TRP A 145 -12.32 -7.88 1.68
CA TRP A 145 -11.66 -9.09 1.18
C TRP A 145 -12.63 -10.27 1.05
N ALA A 146 -13.51 -10.47 2.04
CA ALA A 146 -14.53 -11.51 2.00
C ALA A 146 -15.49 -11.31 0.82
N SER A 147 -16.00 -10.09 0.64
CA SER A 147 -16.88 -9.75 -0.49
C SER A 147 -16.20 -9.99 -1.84
N LEU A 148 -14.90 -9.71 -1.98
CA LEU A 148 -14.16 -9.99 -3.21
C LEU A 148 -13.97 -11.49 -3.45
N ALA A 149 -13.71 -12.26 -2.40
CA ALA A 149 -13.55 -13.72 -2.51
C ALA A 149 -14.86 -14.44 -2.89
N GLU A 150 -16.02 -13.85 -2.60
CA GLU A 150 -17.34 -14.38 -3.00
C GLU A 150 -17.65 -14.19 -4.49
N LEU A 151 -16.94 -13.29 -5.18
CA LEU A 151 -17.15 -13.02 -6.60
C LEU A 151 -16.57 -14.12 -7.48
N ARG A 152 -17.39 -14.61 -8.42
CA ARG A 152 -17.07 -15.79 -9.24
C ARG A 152 -16.02 -15.52 -10.30
N THR A 153 -16.02 -14.34 -10.93
CA THR A 153 -15.16 -14.04 -12.07
C THR A 153 -14.05 -13.05 -11.71
N ALA A 154 -12.94 -13.12 -12.43
CA ALA A 154 -11.82 -12.21 -12.23
C ALA A 154 -12.20 -10.77 -12.60
N GLU A 155 -13.01 -10.60 -13.64
CA GLU A 155 -13.51 -9.31 -14.10
C GLU A 155 -14.38 -8.63 -13.04
N ALA A 156 -15.26 -9.40 -12.38
CA ALA A 156 -16.10 -8.86 -11.30
C ALA A 156 -15.24 -8.43 -10.09
N ARG A 157 -14.23 -9.23 -9.72
CA ARG A 157 -13.27 -8.86 -8.66
C ARG A 157 -12.48 -7.62 -9.02
N GLN A 158 -12.10 -7.49 -10.29
CA GLN A 158 -11.37 -6.34 -10.78
C GLN A 158 -12.21 -5.06 -10.71
N MET A 159 -13.46 -5.09 -11.18
CA MET A 159 -14.39 -3.95 -11.08
C MET A 159 -14.64 -3.53 -9.63
N ALA A 160 -14.88 -4.50 -8.74
CA ALA A 160 -15.07 -4.22 -7.32
C ALA A 160 -13.80 -3.67 -6.63
N CYS A 161 -12.61 -4.09 -7.08
CA CYS A 161 -11.35 -3.47 -6.63
C CYS A 161 -11.20 -2.04 -7.18
N ASP A 162 -11.59 -1.79 -8.42
CA ASP A 162 -11.52 -0.45 -9.01
C ASP A 162 -12.44 0.53 -8.24
N GLU A 163 -13.63 0.10 -7.83
CA GLU A 163 -14.55 0.88 -6.98
C GLU A 163 -14.00 1.14 -5.57
N LEU A 164 -13.20 0.21 -5.03
CA LEU A 164 -12.58 0.35 -3.71
C LEU A 164 -11.37 1.29 -3.72
N PHE A 165 -10.60 1.31 -4.80
CA PHE A 165 -9.35 2.08 -4.94
C PHE A 165 -9.59 3.40 -5.67
N THR A 166 -10.41 4.26 -5.05
CA THR A 166 -10.88 5.54 -5.60
C THR A 166 -10.33 6.76 -4.88
N ASN A 167 -9.26 6.61 -4.08
CA ASN A 167 -8.66 7.67 -3.27
C ASN A 167 -9.63 8.27 -2.21
N GLU A 168 -10.63 7.48 -1.82
CA GLU A 168 -11.57 7.79 -0.76
C GLU A 168 -11.19 7.15 0.58
N GLU A 169 -11.90 7.52 1.64
CA GLU A 169 -11.57 7.15 3.02
C GLU A 169 -11.42 5.64 3.25
N GLU A 170 -12.25 4.82 2.59
CA GLU A 170 -12.16 3.36 2.70
C GLU A 170 -10.78 2.85 2.28
N GLU A 171 -10.25 3.30 1.13
CA GLU A 171 -8.92 2.93 0.63
C GLU A 171 -7.83 3.21 1.68
N TYR A 172 -7.83 4.41 2.25
CA TYR A 172 -6.84 4.81 3.25
C TYR A 172 -7.00 4.07 4.58
N SER A 173 -8.22 3.68 4.94
CA SER A 173 -8.49 2.87 6.12
C SER A 173 -7.86 1.48 5.98
N LEU A 174 -7.84 0.90 4.77
CA LEU A 174 -7.15 -0.37 4.52
C LEU A 174 -5.64 -0.27 4.77
N TYR A 175 -5.02 0.88 4.46
CA TYR A 175 -3.59 1.08 4.71
C TYR A 175 -3.27 1.17 6.20
N GLU A 176 -4.13 1.79 7.00
CA GLU A 176 -3.97 1.80 8.46
C GLU A 176 -4.06 0.38 9.04
N ALA A 177 -4.99 -0.45 8.54
CA ALA A 177 -5.05 -1.87 8.91
C ALA A 177 -3.74 -2.61 8.57
N VAL A 178 -3.24 -2.48 7.34
CA VAL A 178 -2.02 -3.18 6.91
C VAL A 178 -0.79 -2.69 7.69
N LYS A 179 -0.63 -1.37 7.87
CA LYS A 179 0.44 -0.80 8.70
C LYS A 179 0.40 -1.37 10.12
N PHE A 180 -0.79 -1.54 10.71
CA PHE A 180 -0.93 -2.06 12.06
C PHE A 180 -0.52 -3.54 12.13
N LEU A 181 -0.87 -4.32 11.11
CA LEU A 181 -0.44 -5.73 10.99
C LEU A 181 1.08 -5.84 10.78
N MET A 182 1.69 -4.93 10.03
CA MET A 182 3.14 -4.83 9.92
C MET A 182 3.79 -4.55 11.28
N LEU A 183 3.22 -3.62 12.07
CA LEU A 183 3.71 -3.35 13.43
C LEU A 183 3.58 -4.58 14.34
N ASN A 184 2.43 -5.25 14.33
CA ASN A 184 2.25 -6.49 15.10
C ASN A 184 3.32 -7.52 14.76
N ARG A 185 3.53 -7.78 13.46
CA ARG A 185 4.54 -8.75 13.01
C ARG A 185 5.95 -8.35 13.42
N ALA A 186 6.26 -7.05 13.37
CA ALA A 186 7.55 -6.53 13.83
C ALA A 186 7.74 -6.74 15.34
N ILE A 187 6.71 -6.53 16.17
CA ILE A 187 6.74 -6.80 17.61
C ILE A 187 6.99 -8.29 17.87
N GLU A 188 6.28 -9.20 17.19
CA GLU A 188 6.47 -10.64 17.33
C GLU A 188 7.90 -11.07 16.98
N LEU A 189 8.43 -10.57 15.86
CA LEU A 189 9.79 -10.87 15.41
C LEU A 189 10.85 -10.33 16.37
N TYR A 190 10.61 -9.15 16.95
CA TYR A 190 11.49 -8.57 17.96
C TYR A 190 11.45 -9.41 19.25
N ASP A 191 10.26 -9.72 19.77
CA ASP A 191 10.07 -10.53 20.97
C ASP A 191 10.68 -11.93 20.82
N ASP A 192 10.57 -12.55 19.63
CA ASP A 192 11.15 -13.86 19.34
C ASP A 192 12.69 -13.80 19.31
N LYS A 193 13.26 -12.76 18.69
CA LYS A 193 14.71 -12.50 18.72
C LYS A 193 15.22 -12.32 20.14
N GLU A 194 14.54 -11.53 20.97
CA GLU A 194 14.92 -11.29 22.38
C GLU A 194 14.87 -12.56 23.23
N LYS A 195 14.00 -13.52 22.86
CA LYS A 195 13.91 -14.85 23.49
C LYS A 195 14.92 -15.85 22.92
N GLY A 196 15.81 -15.44 22.02
CA GLY A 196 16.79 -16.30 21.38
C GLY A 196 16.20 -17.30 20.39
N LYS A 197 14.98 -17.07 19.89
CA LYS A 197 14.38 -17.92 18.85
C LYS A 197 14.94 -17.55 17.48
N GLU A 198 14.82 -18.49 16.54
CA GLU A 198 15.15 -18.25 15.14
C GLU A 198 14.19 -17.23 14.53
N VAL A 199 14.74 -16.24 13.84
CA VAL A 199 13.99 -15.20 13.13
C VAL A 199 14.54 -15.03 11.71
N PRO A 200 13.70 -14.63 10.74
CA PRO A 200 14.17 -14.34 9.39
C PRO A 200 15.23 -13.24 9.39
N PHE A 201 16.27 -13.38 8.56
CA PHE A 201 17.39 -12.44 8.53
C PHE A 201 16.97 -11.00 8.20
N PHE A 202 15.90 -10.79 7.44
CA PHE A 202 15.40 -9.44 7.17
C PHE A 202 14.98 -8.71 8.44
N SER A 203 14.48 -9.40 9.48
CA SER A 203 14.10 -8.76 10.74
C SER A 203 15.33 -8.30 11.52
N VAL A 204 16.44 -9.05 11.41
CA VAL A 204 17.74 -8.63 11.95
C VAL A 204 18.18 -7.33 11.30
N LEU A 205 18.10 -7.24 9.96
CA LEU A 205 18.43 -6.01 9.24
C LEU A 205 17.47 -4.85 9.56
N LEU A 206 16.17 -5.14 9.69
CA LEU A 206 15.14 -4.17 10.05
C LEU A 206 15.49 -3.46 11.39
N PHE A 207 15.89 -4.26 12.39
CA PHE A 207 16.25 -3.79 13.73
C PHE A 207 17.73 -3.45 13.91
N ALA A 208 18.57 -3.62 12.89
CA ALA A 208 19.97 -3.17 12.90
C ALA A 208 20.12 -1.69 12.54
N ARG A 209 19.06 -1.04 12.05
CA ARG A 209 19.06 0.38 11.68
C ARG A 209 19.00 1.26 12.93
N ASP A 210 19.83 2.31 12.97
CA ASP A 210 19.88 3.28 14.08
C ASP A 210 18.53 3.98 14.35
N THR A 211 17.66 4.07 13.34
CA THR A 211 16.33 4.69 13.44
C THR A 211 15.20 3.70 13.69
N SER A 212 15.50 2.41 13.83
CA SER A 212 14.51 1.34 13.98
C SER A 212 15.03 0.21 14.85
N SER A 213 15.83 0.49 15.89
CA SER A 213 16.44 -0.57 16.70
C SER A 213 15.42 -1.39 17.52
N ASP A 214 14.21 -0.88 17.69
CA ASP A 214 13.09 -1.51 18.39
C ASP A 214 11.74 -1.21 17.69
N PRO A 215 10.66 -1.94 18.00
CA PRO A 215 9.34 -1.71 17.37
C PRO A 215 8.76 -0.31 17.60
N GLY A 216 9.10 0.35 18.71
CA GLY A 216 8.67 1.72 19.00
C GLY A 216 9.36 2.73 18.10
N GLN A 217 10.64 2.55 17.82
CA GLN A 217 11.37 3.36 16.83
C GLN A 217 10.89 3.08 15.41
N LEU A 218 10.65 1.81 15.05
CA LEU A 218 10.02 1.45 13.78
C LEU A 218 8.70 2.22 13.57
N LEU A 219 7.85 2.27 14.61
CA LEU A 219 6.60 3.03 14.58
C LEU A 219 6.85 4.52 14.34
N ARG A 220 7.62 5.18 15.22
CA ARG A 220 7.78 6.64 15.19
C ARG A 220 8.49 7.14 13.93
N ASN A 221 9.56 6.45 13.55
CA ASN A 221 10.50 6.95 12.55
C ASN A 221 10.19 6.45 11.14
N HIS A 222 9.46 5.34 11.00
CA HIS A 222 9.16 4.75 9.69
C HIS A 222 7.64 4.61 9.46
N LEU A 223 6.91 3.79 10.22
CA LEU A 223 5.49 3.53 9.93
C LEU A 223 4.61 4.79 10.02
N ASN A 224 4.88 5.69 10.97
CA ASN A 224 4.20 6.98 11.06
C ASN A 224 4.52 7.94 9.90
N GLN A 225 5.59 7.68 9.15
CA GLN A 225 5.98 8.47 7.97
C GLN A 225 5.32 7.94 6.70
N VAL A 226 4.99 6.64 6.67
CA VAL A 226 4.26 5.99 5.58
C VAL A 226 2.89 6.66 5.39
N GLY A 227 2.72 7.27 4.22
CA GLY A 227 1.53 8.04 3.88
C GLY A 227 1.60 9.55 4.15
N HIS A 228 2.67 10.02 4.79
CA HIS A 228 2.87 11.44 5.12
C HIS A 228 4.07 12.04 4.39
N THR A 229 5.27 11.55 4.69
CA THR A 229 6.55 12.14 4.25
C THR A 229 7.39 11.18 3.41
N GLY A 230 7.12 9.87 3.47
CA GLY A 230 7.80 8.86 2.66
C GLY A 230 6.97 7.60 2.45
N GLY A 231 7.41 6.72 1.55
CA GLY A 231 6.85 5.38 1.35
C GLY A 231 7.55 4.32 2.21
N LEU A 232 7.28 3.04 1.91
CA LEU A 232 8.09 1.94 2.44
C LEU A 232 9.48 1.96 1.79
N GLU A 233 10.52 1.71 2.60
CA GLU A 233 11.91 1.44 2.16
C GLU A 233 12.02 0.06 1.52
#